data_AF-B2VVE8-F1
#
_entry.id   AF-B2VVE8-F1
#
_cell.length_a   1.000
_cell.length_b   1.000
_cell.length_c   1.000
_cell.angle_alpha   90.00
_cell.angle_beta   90.00
_cell.angle_gamma   90.00
#
_symmetry.space_group_name_H-M   'P 1'
#
loop_
_entity.id
_entity.type
_entity.pdbx_description
1 polymer ?
#
loop_
_entity_poly.entity_id
_entity_poly.type
_entity_poly.pdbx_seq_one_letter_code
_entity_poly.pdbx_strand_id
1 'polypeptide(L)'
;MVLCNRCAAESFPVHVFGPLPPPPPPRVSSLHFAAHLQPVRPPIAAVAQPPPKPRFQEVQATLVSQLKTILQAGPEQQLQEKQQYTKRRKTLPPLPTSPRSLAPKSPRSLAPKSPRSLAPKSPRSVAPKSPRPVAPKTRRLIMSIPPQLQQQLRLLIRANHILHNHNLVDAFGHISVRHPLNKDQYIIAAYDPGAPALVKNVGDFISYWVSDSSPVDKDAPQGYSERFIHGELLRKFPKANCVVHSHSEDVIPFTLGHGTEEAFPVRPVFHMAGFMGVGGAKVFTMDKLYRDAARDAGTPCAHDLLIKDAHLGAALASHFTSENPVVLQHKHGFTTFGASIEEAVYRALYTQKNCILLQRAISIAGGNADEVSYLTPQEIKDCAIMNKKTLDKSFRLWLREVQVNPLYENEEGEPEKGTVEGMKM
;
A
#
# COMPACT_ATOMS: atom_id res chain seq x y z
N MET A 1 -17.61 -16.16 70.64
CA MET A 1 -17.78 -16.13 72.12
C MET A 1 -17.26 -14.77 72.56
N VAL A 2 -18.08 -13.78 72.92
CA VAL A 2 -18.95 -13.73 74.11
C VAL A 2 -20.26 -12.99 73.79
N LEU A 3 -21.36 -13.55 74.33
CA LEU A 3 -22.75 -13.09 74.38
C LEU A 3 -22.91 -11.99 75.46
N CYS A 4 -23.58 -10.85 75.22
CA CYS A 4 -25.04 -10.60 75.32
C CYS A 4 -25.46 -9.91 76.63
N ASN A 5 -26.15 -8.75 76.58
CA ASN A 5 -27.51 -8.57 77.13
C ASN A 5 -28.07 -7.11 77.12
N ARG A 6 -29.36 -7.00 76.72
CA ARG A 6 -30.50 -6.19 77.23
C ARG A 6 -30.46 -4.65 77.07
N CYS A 7 -31.33 -4.02 76.27
CA CYS A 7 -32.78 -3.70 76.41
C CYS A 7 -33.10 -2.36 77.11
N ALA A 8 -33.67 -1.39 76.34
CA ALA A 8 -35.00 -0.75 76.55
C ALA A 8 -35.07 0.78 76.28
N ALA A 9 -36.17 1.14 75.58
CA ALA A 9 -36.99 2.36 75.66
C ALA A 9 -36.62 3.65 74.87
N GLU A 10 -37.39 3.84 73.78
CA GLU A 10 -38.18 5.03 73.36
C GLU A 10 -37.57 6.44 73.26
N SER A 11 -37.58 7.00 72.04
CA SER A 11 -38.32 8.24 71.68
C SER A 11 -38.23 8.55 70.18
N PHE A 12 -39.37 8.81 69.55
CA PHE A 12 -39.52 9.27 68.17
C PHE A 12 -39.05 10.74 68.02
N PRO A 13 -38.62 11.17 66.81
CA PRO A 13 -39.53 12.02 66.04
C PRO A 13 -39.53 11.80 64.51
N VAL A 14 -40.75 11.80 63.98
CA VAL A 14 -41.26 12.49 62.77
C VAL A 14 -40.45 12.44 61.47
N HIS A 15 -41.02 11.69 60.51
CA HIS A 15 -40.75 11.72 59.07
C HIS A 15 -41.08 13.06 58.40
N VAL A 16 -40.26 13.47 57.42
CA VAL A 16 -40.76 14.04 56.15
C VAL A 16 -39.96 13.43 55.00
N PHE A 17 -40.55 12.44 54.32
CA PHE A 17 -40.07 11.92 53.03
C PHE A 17 -40.81 12.68 51.91
N GLY A 18 -40.06 13.14 50.91
CA GLY A 18 -40.60 13.69 49.67
C GLY A 18 -41.27 12.62 48.78
N PRO A 19 -42.12 13.03 47.83
CA PRO A 19 -43.02 12.13 47.11
C PRO A 19 -42.31 11.25 46.08
N LEU A 20 -42.74 9.97 46.03
CA LEU A 20 -42.35 8.96 45.02
C LEU A 20 -43.05 9.20 43.67
N PRO A 21 -42.42 8.82 42.54
CA PRO A 21 -43.01 8.96 41.21
C PRO A 21 -44.12 7.92 40.91
N PRO A 22 -45.06 8.22 40.00
CA PRO A 22 -46.24 7.41 39.74
C PRO A 22 -45.94 6.13 38.89
N PRO A 23 -46.75 5.06 39.05
CA PRO A 23 -46.57 3.80 38.34
C PRO A 23 -47.11 3.82 36.89
N PRO A 24 -46.62 2.93 36.00
CA PRO A 24 -47.06 2.83 34.61
C PRO A 24 -48.46 2.19 34.46
N PRO A 25 -49.20 2.49 33.37
CA PRO A 25 -50.58 2.04 33.18
C PRO A 25 -50.70 0.55 32.80
N PRO A 26 -51.84 -0.09 33.11
CA PRO A 26 -52.03 -1.54 32.94
C PRO A 26 -52.34 -1.95 31.49
N ARG A 27 -51.89 -3.15 31.13
CA ARG A 27 -52.28 -3.86 29.90
C ARG A 27 -53.71 -4.40 30.03
N VAL A 28 -54.57 -4.09 29.06
CA VAL A 28 -55.92 -4.66 28.96
C VAL A 28 -55.98 -5.64 27.78
N SER A 29 -56.44 -6.85 28.08
CA SER A 29 -56.85 -7.88 27.13
C SER A 29 -58.36 -8.05 27.29
N SER A 30 -59.15 -7.93 26.20
CA SER A 30 -60.39 -8.72 26.00
C SER A 30 -61.01 -8.49 24.61
N LEU A 31 -61.17 -9.60 23.89
CA LEU A 31 -62.38 -10.11 23.23
C LEU A 31 -63.41 -9.18 22.56
N HIS A 32 -63.63 -9.50 21.28
CA HIS A 32 -64.83 -9.43 20.43
C HIS A 32 -66.03 -8.57 20.85
N PHE A 33 -66.34 -7.59 19.99
CA PHE A 33 -67.72 -7.21 19.66
C PHE A 33 -67.83 -6.92 18.16
N ALA A 34 -68.76 -7.60 17.50
CA ALA A 34 -69.08 -7.44 16.09
C ALA A 34 -70.01 -6.23 15.91
N ALA A 35 -69.65 -5.33 15.00
CA ALA A 35 -70.54 -4.29 14.48
C ALA A 35 -70.37 -4.20 12.96
N HIS A 36 -71.47 -4.45 12.25
CA HIS A 36 -71.58 -4.33 10.81
C HIS A 36 -71.27 -2.90 10.34
N LEU A 37 -70.19 -2.76 9.59
CA LEU A 37 -69.94 -1.61 8.72
C LEU A 37 -69.61 -2.15 7.32
N GLN A 38 -70.46 -1.80 6.35
CA GLN A 38 -70.21 -2.07 4.93
C GLN A 38 -69.01 -1.21 4.46
N PRO A 39 -68.00 -1.79 3.79
CA PRO A 39 -66.98 -0.99 3.14
C PRO A 39 -67.46 -0.56 1.75
N VAL A 40 -67.56 0.76 1.56
CA VAL A 40 -67.61 1.38 0.24
C VAL A 40 -66.31 1.05 -0.49
N ARG A 41 -66.39 0.35 -1.63
CA ARG A 41 -65.24 0.04 -2.50
C ARG A 41 -64.73 1.33 -3.17
N PRO A 42 -63.41 1.60 -3.18
CA PRO A 42 -62.84 2.58 -4.11
C PRO A 42 -62.82 1.98 -5.53
N PRO A 43 -62.81 2.80 -6.59
CA PRO A 43 -62.75 2.30 -7.97
C PRO A 43 -61.43 1.58 -8.22
N ILE A 44 -61.52 0.43 -8.90
CA ILE A 44 -60.38 -0.37 -9.33
C ILE A 44 -59.62 0.42 -10.39
N ALA A 45 -58.40 0.87 -10.06
CA ALA A 45 -57.44 1.31 -11.06
C ALA A 45 -57.00 0.10 -11.89
N ALA A 46 -57.12 0.19 -13.21
CA ALA A 46 -56.62 -0.83 -14.12
C ALA A 46 -55.11 -1.01 -13.90
N VAL A 47 -54.72 -2.22 -13.48
CA VAL A 47 -53.32 -2.63 -13.42
C VAL A 47 -52.80 -2.71 -14.85
N ALA A 48 -52.00 -1.73 -15.27
CA ALA A 48 -51.23 -1.84 -16.51
C ALA A 48 -50.27 -3.03 -16.38
N GLN A 49 -50.32 -3.94 -17.35
CA GLN A 49 -49.37 -5.05 -17.41
C GLN A 49 -47.93 -4.49 -17.52
N PRO A 50 -46.94 -5.10 -16.85
CA PRO A 50 -45.55 -4.72 -17.05
C PRO A 50 -45.14 -4.97 -18.51
N PRO A 51 -44.30 -4.11 -19.10
CA PRO A 51 -43.84 -4.30 -20.48
C PRO A 51 -43.15 -5.66 -20.62
N PRO A 52 -43.25 -6.32 -21.79
CA PRO A 52 -42.62 -7.61 -22.01
C PRO A 52 -41.11 -7.49 -21.79
N LYS A 53 -40.53 -8.45 -21.05
CA LYS A 53 -39.08 -8.52 -20.82
C LYS A 53 -38.38 -8.64 -22.19
N PRO A 54 -37.34 -7.84 -22.47
CA PRO A 54 -36.62 -7.90 -23.74
C PRO A 54 -36.05 -9.31 -23.94
N ARG A 55 -36.12 -9.81 -25.18
CA ARG A 55 -35.56 -11.13 -25.50
C ARG A 55 -34.05 -11.08 -25.28
N PHE A 56 -33.47 -12.18 -24.81
CA PHE A 56 -32.03 -12.29 -24.48
C PHE A 56 -31.11 -11.73 -25.59
N GLN A 57 -31.52 -11.89 -26.86
CA GLN A 57 -30.80 -11.37 -28.03
C GLN A 57 -30.79 -9.83 -28.13
N GLU A 58 -31.84 -9.14 -27.69
CA GLU A 58 -31.92 -7.66 -27.69
C GLU A 58 -31.06 -7.05 -26.58
N VAL A 59 -31.02 -7.70 -25.41
CA VAL A 59 -30.13 -7.31 -24.29
C VAL A 59 -28.67 -7.48 -24.71
N GLN A 60 -28.35 -8.60 -25.37
CA GLN A 60 -26.99 -8.88 -25.85
C GLN A 60 -26.55 -7.90 -26.95
N ALA A 61 -27.44 -7.55 -27.89
CA ALA A 61 -27.16 -6.56 -28.93
C ALA A 61 -26.92 -5.16 -28.34
N THR A 62 -27.69 -4.77 -27.32
CA THR A 62 -27.56 -3.48 -26.63
C THR A 62 -26.24 -3.41 -25.86
N LEU A 63 -25.86 -4.48 -25.15
CA LEU A 63 -24.58 -4.55 -24.44
C LEU A 63 -23.37 -4.50 -25.38
N VAL A 64 -23.43 -5.19 -26.52
CA VAL A 64 -22.36 -5.17 -27.52
C VAL A 64 -22.24 -3.78 -28.16
N SER A 65 -23.35 -3.08 -28.40
CA SER A 65 -23.34 -1.71 -28.89
C SER A 65 -22.73 -0.72 -27.88
N GLN A 66 -23.09 -0.86 -26.59
CA GLN A 66 -22.53 -0.03 -25.52
C GLN A 66 -21.03 -0.28 -25.32
N LEU A 67 -20.59 -1.54 -25.34
CA LEU A 67 -19.17 -1.90 -25.27
C LEU A 67 -18.37 -1.37 -26.46
N LYS A 68 -18.92 -1.43 -27.68
CA LYS A 68 -18.27 -0.83 -28.87
C LYS A 68 -18.11 0.68 -28.74
N THR A 69 -19.12 1.36 -28.19
CA THR A 69 -19.08 2.83 -27.98
C THR A 69 -18.02 3.21 -26.95
N ILE A 70 -17.92 2.46 -25.84
CA ILE A 70 -16.92 2.70 -24.79
C ILE A 70 -15.49 2.42 -25.30
N LEU A 71 -15.30 1.35 -26.07
CA LEU A 71 -14.00 1.00 -26.65
C LEU A 71 -13.53 2.00 -27.73
N GLN A 72 -14.46 2.70 -28.38
CA GLN A 72 -14.15 3.75 -29.36
C GLN A 72 -13.87 5.12 -28.71
N ALA A 73 -14.46 5.41 -27.54
CA ALA A 73 -14.26 6.69 -26.84
C ALA A 73 -12.92 6.78 -26.08
N GLY A 74 -12.38 5.65 -25.60
CA GLY A 74 -11.13 5.62 -24.82
C GLY A 74 -9.89 6.19 -25.53
N PRO A 75 -9.63 5.84 -26.80
CA PRO A 75 -8.49 6.38 -27.56
C PRO A 75 -8.60 7.89 -27.83
N GLU A 76 -9.81 8.42 -28.05
CA GLU A 76 -10.03 9.84 -28.36
C GLU A 76 -9.86 10.73 -27.11
N GLN A 77 -10.33 10.28 -25.95
CA GLN A 77 -10.12 10.99 -24.68
C GLN A 77 -8.62 11.07 -24.32
N GLN A 78 -7.88 9.97 -24.47
CA GLN A 78 -6.43 9.96 -24.21
C GLN A 78 -5.64 10.86 -25.18
N LEU A 79 -6.11 11.00 -26.43
CA LEU A 79 -5.49 11.89 -27.41
C LEU A 79 -5.77 13.37 -27.08
N GLN A 80 -6.98 13.70 -26.63
CA GLN A 80 -7.34 15.06 -26.20
C GLN A 80 -6.58 15.48 -24.94
N GLU A 81 -6.42 14.59 -23.96
CA GLU A 81 -5.61 14.86 -22.75
C GLU A 81 -4.12 15.07 -23.09
N LYS A 82 -3.55 14.25 -23.98
CA LYS A 82 -2.16 14.43 -24.46
C LYS A 82 -1.98 15.77 -25.18
N GLN A 83 -2.96 16.21 -25.97
CA GLN A 83 -2.93 17.50 -26.66
C GLN A 83 -3.09 18.69 -25.70
N GLN A 84 -3.92 18.57 -24.66
CA GLN A 84 -4.03 19.58 -23.61
C GLN A 84 -2.75 19.71 -22.78
N TYR A 85 -2.12 18.57 -22.45
CA TYR A 85 -0.83 18.54 -21.75
C TYR A 85 0.29 19.20 -22.56
N THR A 86 0.36 18.93 -23.88
CA THR A 86 1.36 19.58 -24.75
C THR A 86 1.11 21.07 -24.94
N LYS A 87 -0.15 21.53 -24.96
CA LYS A 87 -0.47 22.97 -24.98
C LYS A 87 -0.03 23.67 -23.69
N ARG A 88 -0.28 23.08 -22.50
CA ARG A 88 0.17 23.64 -21.21
C ARG A 88 1.68 23.72 -21.08
N ARG A 89 2.43 22.78 -21.68
CA ARG A 89 3.89 22.79 -21.68
C ARG A 89 4.49 23.90 -22.55
N LYS A 90 3.80 24.34 -23.60
CA LYS A 90 4.26 25.44 -24.49
C LYS A 90 4.02 26.84 -23.92
N THR A 91 3.26 26.97 -22.84
CA THR A 91 2.90 28.27 -22.21
C THR A 91 3.67 28.56 -20.92
N LEU A 92 4.65 27.72 -20.53
CA LEU A 92 5.49 27.96 -19.37
C LEU A 92 6.73 28.79 -19.76
N PRO A 93 7.11 29.84 -19.00
CA PRO A 93 8.35 30.56 -19.24
C PRO A 93 9.57 29.69 -18.90
N PRO A 94 10.71 29.84 -19.61
CA PRO A 94 11.92 29.07 -19.32
C PRO A 94 12.55 29.52 -18.00
N LEU A 95 13.07 28.56 -17.22
CA LEU A 95 13.85 28.82 -16.01
C LEU A 95 15.19 29.51 -16.34
N PRO A 96 15.70 30.38 -15.45
CA PRO A 96 16.94 31.12 -15.68
C PRO A 96 18.16 30.21 -15.63
N THR A 97 18.98 30.26 -16.68
CA THR A 97 20.29 29.61 -16.75
C THR A 97 21.37 30.49 -16.13
N SER A 98 22.19 29.91 -15.25
CA SER A 98 23.38 30.52 -14.66
C SER A 98 24.53 30.70 -15.70
N PRO A 99 25.38 31.72 -15.55
CA PRO A 99 26.33 32.11 -16.60
C PRO A 99 27.57 31.21 -16.65
N ARG A 100 27.88 30.73 -17.86
CA ARG A 100 29.09 29.95 -18.18
C ARG A 100 30.24 30.91 -18.53
N SER A 101 31.41 30.66 -17.93
CA SER A 101 32.64 31.41 -18.14
C SER A 101 33.21 31.24 -19.56
N LEU A 102 33.70 32.35 -20.12
CA LEU A 102 34.34 32.47 -21.42
C LEU A 102 35.80 31.99 -21.35
N ALA A 103 36.18 31.07 -22.23
CA ALA A 103 37.58 30.79 -22.57
C ALA A 103 37.79 31.06 -24.08
N PRO A 104 38.85 31.78 -24.50
CA PRO A 104 39.01 32.23 -25.87
C PRO A 104 39.61 31.14 -26.79
N LYS A 105 39.15 31.16 -28.05
CA LYS A 105 39.55 30.28 -29.15
C LYS A 105 40.90 30.70 -29.72
N SER A 106 41.78 29.73 -29.99
CA SER A 106 43.00 29.91 -30.79
C SER A 106 42.71 29.82 -32.30
N PRO A 107 43.44 30.57 -33.16
CA PRO A 107 43.20 30.54 -34.60
C PRO A 107 44.02 29.46 -35.33
N ARG A 108 43.41 28.90 -36.38
CA ARG A 108 44.03 28.04 -37.40
C ARG A 108 45.14 28.81 -38.14
N SER A 109 46.28 28.17 -38.34
CA SER A 109 47.28 28.58 -39.34
C SER A 109 47.57 27.45 -40.34
N LEU A 110 47.82 27.91 -41.56
CA LEU A 110 47.96 27.17 -42.81
C LEU A 110 49.35 26.51 -42.93
N ALA A 111 49.39 25.31 -43.50
CA ALA A 111 50.63 24.65 -43.89
C ALA A 111 51.05 25.02 -45.31
N PRO A 112 52.37 25.15 -45.57
CA PRO A 112 52.95 24.80 -46.86
C PRO A 112 54.06 23.73 -46.75
N LYS A 113 54.38 23.10 -47.88
CA LYS A 113 55.22 21.91 -48.03
C LYS A 113 56.70 22.22 -48.37
N SER A 114 57.60 21.38 -47.81
CA SER A 114 58.94 20.91 -48.31
C SER A 114 60.13 21.91 -48.33
N PRO A 115 61.43 21.48 -48.40
CA PRO A 115 61.99 20.14 -48.70
C PRO A 115 63.15 19.63 -47.80
N ARG A 116 63.65 18.42 -48.14
CA ARG A 116 64.80 17.66 -47.57
C ARG A 116 66.13 18.44 -47.51
N SER A 117 66.89 18.23 -46.43
CA SER A 117 68.38 18.23 -46.47
C SER A 117 69.00 17.44 -45.30
N LEU A 118 70.29 17.12 -45.47
CA LEU A 118 71.10 16.05 -44.88
C LEU A 118 71.54 16.25 -43.41
N ALA A 119 72.01 15.13 -42.82
CA ALA A 119 72.48 14.85 -41.45
C ALA A 119 73.54 15.83 -40.87
N PRO A 120 73.82 15.82 -39.54
CA PRO A 120 74.67 14.78 -38.93
C PRO A 120 74.24 14.30 -37.52
N LYS A 121 74.79 13.16 -37.11
CA LYS A 121 74.66 12.55 -35.77
C LYS A 121 75.61 13.21 -34.76
N SER A 122 75.14 13.50 -33.55
CA SER A 122 75.94 13.63 -32.32
C SER A 122 75.03 13.58 -31.07
N PRO A 123 75.55 13.54 -29.84
CA PRO A 123 75.80 12.33 -29.07
C PRO A 123 74.79 12.10 -27.93
N ARG A 124 74.82 10.87 -27.41
CA ARG A 124 74.01 10.36 -26.30
C ARG A 124 74.24 11.19 -25.03
N SER A 125 73.30 12.06 -24.64
CA SER A 125 73.27 12.71 -23.33
C SER A 125 72.50 11.84 -22.33
N VAL A 126 73.17 11.40 -21.27
CA VAL A 126 72.57 10.73 -20.12
C VAL A 126 71.84 11.80 -19.29
N ALA A 127 70.51 11.76 -19.28
CA ALA A 127 69.69 12.56 -18.38
C ALA A 127 69.34 11.76 -17.11
N PRO A 128 69.41 12.36 -15.91
CA PRO A 128 69.10 11.67 -14.66
C PRO A 128 67.61 11.37 -14.54
N LYS A 129 67.28 10.19 -14.00
CA LYS A 129 65.90 9.74 -13.74
C LYS A 129 65.25 10.65 -12.70
N SER A 130 64.18 11.34 -13.07
CA SER A 130 63.27 12.00 -12.13
C SER A 130 62.60 10.96 -11.21
N PRO A 131 62.41 11.23 -9.90
CA PRO A 131 61.69 10.33 -9.02
C PRO A 131 60.21 10.28 -9.44
N ARG A 132 59.70 9.05 -9.55
CA ARG A 132 58.28 8.78 -9.81
C ARG A 132 57.46 9.29 -8.61
N PRO A 133 56.36 10.04 -8.79
CA PRO A 133 55.48 10.34 -7.67
C PRO A 133 54.81 9.03 -7.24
N VAL A 134 55.09 8.60 -6.00
CA VAL A 134 54.33 7.54 -5.35
C VAL A 134 52.96 8.14 -5.03
N ALA A 135 52.00 7.92 -5.92
CA ALA A 135 50.60 8.17 -5.61
C ALA A 135 50.23 7.25 -4.42
N PRO A 136 49.61 7.78 -3.35
CA PRO A 136 49.12 6.94 -2.28
C PRO A 136 48.04 6.03 -2.86
N LYS A 137 48.33 4.72 -2.90
CA LYS A 137 47.31 3.70 -3.14
C LYS A 137 46.43 3.65 -1.90
N THR A 138 45.52 4.61 -1.77
CA THR A 138 44.35 4.45 -0.91
C THR A 138 43.49 3.39 -1.59
N ARG A 139 43.78 2.13 -1.27
CA ARG A 139 42.95 0.99 -1.61
C ARG A 139 41.67 1.19 -0.78
N ARG A 140 40.72 2.00 -1.29
CA ARG A 140 39.33 1.89 -0.85
C ARG A 140 39.00 0.42 -1.06
N LEU A 141 38.91 -0.34 0.02
CA LEU A 141 38.24 -1.61 0.01
C LEU A 141 36.81 -1.26 -0.40
N ILE A 142 36.50 -1.38 -1.69
CA ILE A 142 35.12 -1.53 -2.13
C ILE A 142 34.71 -2.83 -1.48
N MET A 143 34.11 -2.76 -0.29
CA MET A 143 33.47 -3.92 0.30
C MET A 143 32.36 -4.28 -0.68
N SER A 144 32.60 -5.32 -1.47
CA SER A 144 31.61 -5.84 -2.39
C SER A 144 30.40 -6.27 -1.58
N ILE A 145 29.22 -5.78 -1.94
CA ILE A 145 27.95 -6.19 -1.32
C ILE A 145 27.88 -7.72 -1.40
N PRO A 146 27.61 -8.44 -0.30
CA PRO A 146 27.45 -9.89 -0.34
C PRO A 146 26.41 -10.31 -1.38
N PRO A 147 26.64 -11.36 -2.20
CA PRO A 147 25.76 -11.72 -3.31
C PRO A 147 24.29 -11.90 -2.92
N GLN A 148 24.03 -12.48 -1.76
CA GLN A 148 22.67 -12.68 -1.24
C GLN A 148 21.99 -11.35 -0.89
N LEU A 149 22.73 -10.39 -0.32
CA LEU A 149 22.22 -9.06 -0.04
C LEU A 149 21.99 -8.28 -1.33
N GLN A 150 22.93 -8.35 -2.27
CA GLN A 150 22.79 -7.70 -3.57
C GLN A 150 21.54 -8.20 -4.30
N GLN A 151 21.32 -9.52 -4.35
CA GLN A 151 20.12 -10.07 -4.96
C GLN A 151 18.83 -9.58 -4.29
N GLN A 152 18.82 -9.45 -2.97
CA GLN A 152 17.66 -8.95 -2.24
C GLN A 152 17.40 -7.46 -2.51
N LEU A 153 18.45 -6.65 -2.62
CA LEU A 153 18.35 -5.23 -2.96
C LEU A 153 17.79 -5.03 -4.38
N ARG A 154 18.29 -5.80 -5.36
CA ARG A 154 17.77 -5.78 -6.74
C ARG A 154 16.27 -6.07 -6.78
N LEU A 155 15.82 -7.08 -6.02
CA LEU A 155 14.39 -7.42 -5.91
C LEU A 155 13.60 -6.31 -5.23
N LEU A 156 14.14 -5.71 -4.17
CA LEU A 156 13.46 -4.64 -3.41
C LEU A 156 13.31 -3.36 -4.24
N ILE A 157 14.34 -2.99 -5.01
CA ILE A 157 14.29 -1.89 -5.98
C ILE A 157 13.17 -2.13 -6.98
N ARG A 158 13.16 -3.31 -7.63
CA ARG A 158 12.13 -3.65 -8.61
C ARG A 158 10.74 -3.75 -8.01
N ALA A 159 10.61 -4.19 -6.75
CA ALA A 159 9.33 -4.23 -6.07
C ALA A 159 8.75 -2.83 -5.82
N ASN A 160 9.57 -1.85 -5.43
CA ASN A 160 9.15 -0.45 -5.35
C ASN A 160 8.61 0.04 -6.72
N HIS A 161 9.33 -0.25 -7.81
CA HIS A 161 8.90 0.11 -9.16
C HIS A 161 7.60 -0.57 -9.56
N ILE A 162 7.44 -1.86 -9.26
CA ILE A 162 6.23 -2.63 -9.58
C ILE A 162 5.03 -2.02 -8.86
N LEU A 163 5.15 -1.76 -7.55
CA LEU A 163 4.08 -1.17 -6.77
C LEU A 163 3.66 0.19 -7.34
N HIS A 164 4.63 1.05 -7.69
CA HIS A 164 4.34 2.35 -8.31
C HIS A 164 3.70 2.20 -9.70
N ASN A 165 4.23 1.31 -10.55
CA ASN A 165 3.70 1.06 -11.90
C ASN A 165 2.24 0.59 -11.91
N HIS A 166 1.79 -0.02 -10.81
CA HIS A 166 0.41 -0.48 -10.65
C HIS A 166 -0.46 0.45 -9.79
N ASN A 167 0.00 1.66 -9.48
CA ASN A 167 -0.72 2.66 -8.69
C ASN A 167 -1.11 2.19 -7.27
N LEU A 168 -0.30 1.29 -6.68
CA LEU A 168 -0.44 0.92 -5.26
C LEU A 168 0.22 1.95 -4.34
N VAL A 169 1.25 2.61 -4.85
CA VAL A 169 2.03 3.63 -4.16
C VAL A 169 2.27 4.77 -5.16
N ASP A 170 2.44 5.97 -4.65
CA ASP A 170 2.76 7.16 -5.42
C ASP A 170 4.13 7.71 -4.96
N ALA A 171 4.22 8.99 -4.58
CA ALA A 171 5.36 9.49 -3.81
C ALA A 171 5.39 8.92 -2.36
N PHE A 172 4.27 8.36 -1.90
CA PHE A 172 4.04 7.79 -0.58
C PHE A 172 3.62 6.32 -0.69
N GLY A 173 3.77 5.60 0.42
CA GLY A 173 3.72 4.16 0.47
C GLY A 173 5.11 3.54 0.33
N HIS A 174 5.28 2.33 0.87
CA HIS A 174 6.61 1.78 1.09
C HIS A 174 6.58 0.25 1.23
N ILE A 175 7.71 -0.35 0.84
CA ILE A 175 7.96 -1.79 0.96
C ILE A 175 9.27 -2.01 1.70
N SER A 176 9.28 -2.96 2.64
CA SER A 176 10.47 -3.39 3.34
C SER A 176 10.73 -4.87 3.16
N VAL A 177 11.98 -5.28 3.35
CA VAL A 177 12.38 -6.68 3.38
C VAL A 177 13.24 -6.98 4.61
N ARG A 178 13.01 -8.11 5.26
CA ARG A 178 13.88 -8.63 6.31
C ARG A 178 15.25 -8.94 5.72
N HIS A 179 16.30 -8.45 6.38
CA HIS A 179 17.66 -8.57 5.88
C HIS A 179 18.06 -10.05 5.71
N PRO A 180 18.62 -10.46 4.54
CA PRO A 180 18.78 -11.87 4.18
C PRO A 180 19.85 -12.58 5.01
N LEU A 181 20.84 -11.84 5.51
CA LEU A 181 21.95 -12.37 6.31
C LEU A 181 21.80 -12.14 7.82
N ASN A 182 20.84 -11.30 8.23
CA ASN A 182 20.60 -10.98 9.63
C ASN A 182 19.10 -10.75 9.83
N LYS A 183 18.41 -11.76 10.35
CA LYS A 183 16.94 -11.74 10.45
C LYS A 183 16.42 -10.75 11.52
N ASP A 184 17.29 -10.21 12.36
CA ASP A 184 16.95 -9.17 13.34
C ASP A 184 16.92 -7.76 12.73
N GLN A 185 17.29 -7.63 11.45
CA GLN A 185 17.24 -6.37 10.70
C GLN A 185 16.23 -6.43 9.56
N TYR A 186 15.76 -5.27 9.14
CA TYR A 186 15.02 -5.09 7.89
C TYR A 186 15.50 -3.85 7.14
N ILE A 187 15.27 -3.83 5.84
CA ILE A 187 15.72 -2.82 4.89
C ILE A 187 14.50 -2.16 4.28
N ILE A 188 14.48 -0.83 4.24
CA ILE A 188 13.42 0.01 3.64
C ILE A 188 14.07 1.26 3.06
N ALA A 189 13.44 1.87 2.05
CA ALA A 189 13.99 3.08 1.42
C ALA A 189 14.08 4.26 2.42
N ALA A 190 15.03 5.15 2.20
CA ALA A 190 15.18 6.41 2.89
C ALA A 190 14.13 7.44 2.41
N TYR A 191 13.96 8.53 3.15
CA TYR A 191 13.08 9.63 2.76
C TYR A 191 13.58 10.40 1.52
N ASP A 192 14.87 10.34 1.21
CA ASP A 192 15.46 10.90 -0.01
C ASP A 192 16.19 9.75 -0.73
N PRO A 193 15.77 9.33 -1.95
CA PRO A 193 14.80 10.00 -2.83
C PRO A 193 13.32 9.84 -2.43
N GLY A 194 13.00 8.99 -1.46
CA GLY A 194 11.68 8.92 -0.81
C GLY A 194 10.56 8.28 -1.60
N ALA A 195 10.46 8.56 -2.90
CA ALA A 195 9.43 8.02 -3.76
C ALA A 195 9.84 6.62 -4.28
N PRO A 196 8.97 5.59 -4.15
CA PRO A 196 9.21 4.24 -4.67
C PRO A 196 9.71 4.18 -6.13
N ALA A 197 9.23 5.07 -6.99
CA ALA A 197 9.66 5.14 -8.40
C ALA A 197 11.15 5.50 -8.58
N LEU A 198 11.74 6.22 -7.61
CA LEU A 198 13.08 6.81 -7.71
C LEU A 198 14.18 5.99 -7.04
N VAL A 199 13.80 5.00 -6.23
CA VAL A 199 14.73 4.07 -5.57
C VAL A 199 15.47 3.27 -6.64
N LYS A 200 16.81 3.27 -6.62
CA LYS A 200 17.61 2.64 -7.68
C LYS A 200 18.93 2.02 -7.25
N ASN A 201 19.45 2.32 -6.05
CA ASN A 201 20.71 1.74 -5.57
C ASN A 201 20.72 1.46 -4.06
N VAL A 202 21.79 0.81 -3.57
CA VAL A 202 21.96 0.49 -2.15
C VAL A 202 21.94 1.71 -1.22
N GLY A 203 22.39 2.87 -1.69
CA GLY A 203 22.45 4.11 -0.92
C GLY A 203 21.08 4.71 -0.63
N ASP A 204 20.04 4.30 -1.38
CA ASP A 204 18.66 4.74 -1.17
C ASP A 204 17.98 4.00 -0.01
N PHE A 205 18.66 3.06 0.66
CA PHE A 205 18.08 2.22 1.70
C PHE A 205 18.70 2.43 3.08
N ILE A 206 17.87 2.22 4.10
CA ILE A 206 18.26 2.22 5.51
C ILE A 206 17.94 0.85 6.11
N SER A 207 18.85 0.34 6.94
CA SER A 207 18.62 -0.85 7.76
C SER A 207 18.13 -0.44 9.16
N TYR A 208 17.11 -1.14 9.65
CA TYR A 208 16.51 -0.94 10.97
C TYR A 208 16.49 -2.24 11.76
N TRP A 209 16.55 -2.15 13.09
CA TRP A 209 16.32 -3.29 13.97
C TRP A 209 14.84 -3.66 14.02
N VAL A 210 14.51 -4.94 13.92
CA VAL A 210 13.14 -5.46 14.01
C VAL A 210 12.57 -5.26 15.42
N SER A 211 13.41 -5.22 16.45
CA SER A 211 12.99 -5.08 17.85
C SER A 211 12.24 -3.79 18.14
N ASP A 212 12.66 -2.67 17.55
CA ASP A 212 12.20 -1.33 17.91
C ASP A 212 12.13 -0.33 16.73
N SER A 213 12.53 -0.74 15.52
CA SER A 213 12.66 0.15 14.36
C SER A 213 13.61 1.33 14.57
N SER A 214 14.62 1.18 15.44
CA SER A 214 15.77 2.07 15.50
C SER A 214 16.72 1.79 14.33
N PRO A 215 17.34 2.83 13.72
CA PRO A 215 18.26 2.63 12.62
C PRO A 215 19.51 1.87 13.09
N VAL A 216 19.99 0.93 12.29
CA VAL A 216 21.20 0.16 12.58
C VAL A 216 22.44 1.06 12.53
N ASP A 217 22.48 1.95 11.53
CA ASP A 217 23.45 3.03 11.45
C ASP A 217 22.91 4.25 12.19
N LYS A 218 23.67 4.74 13.17
CA LYS A 218 23.29 5.92 13.97
C LYS A 218 23.31 7.21 13.16
N ASP A 219 24.11 7.24 12.10
CA ASP A 219 24.26 8.38 11.20
C ASP A 219 23.41 8.23 9.93
N ALA A 220 22.46 7.27 9.92
CA ALA A 220 21.55 7.05 8.81
C ALA A 220 20.78 8.33 8.45
N PRO A 221 20.47 8.54 7.15
CA PRO A 221 19.62 9.65 6.73
C PRO A 221 18.22 9.53 7.32
N GLN A 222 17.41 10.56 7.12
CA GLN A 222 16.00 10.51 7.49
C GLN A 222 15.30 9.35 6.77
N GLY A 223 14.65 8.48 7.53
CA GLY A 223 13.77 7.44 6.97
C GLY A 223 12.30 7.79 7.12
N TYR A 224 11.44 6.90 6.63
CA TYR A 224 10.00 7.07 6.75
C TYR A 224 9.55 7.12 8.22
N SER A 225 8.61 8.00 8.51
CA SER A 225 7.97 8.10 9.83
C SER A 225 7.24 6.81 10.20
N GLU A 226 6.72 6.09 9.20
CA GLU A 226 5.87 4.91 9.38
C GLU A 226 6.61 3.58 9.37
N ARG A 227 7.95 3.60 9.46
CA ARG A 227 8.77 2.37 9.56
C ARG A 227 8.30 1.41 10.67
N PHE A 228 7.63 1.92 11.70
CA PHE A 228 7.07 1.12 12.80
C PHE A 228 6.01 0.11 12.32
N ILE A 229 5.30 0.38 11.22
CA ILE A 229 4.41 -0.61 10.58
C ILE A 229 5.21 -1.88 10.24
N HIS A 230 6.38 -1.70 9.62
CA HIS A 230 7.21 -2.79 9.14
C HIS A 230 7.87 -3.55 10.29
N GLY A 231 8.50 -2.84 11.22
CA GLY A 231 9.17 -3.46 12.36
C GLY A 231 8.19 -4.29 13.19
N GLU A 232 7.01 -3.75 13.49
CA GLU A 232 6.00 -4.44 14.31
C GLU A 232 5.38 -5.67 13.63
N LEU A 233 5.10 -5.60 12.33
CA LEU A 233 4.66 -6.78 11.58
C LEU A 233 5.76 -7.85 11.51
N LEU A 234 7.01 -7.47 11.21
CA LEU A 234 8.13 -8.41 11.17
C LEU A 234 8.43 -8.99 12.56
N ARG A 235 8.23 -8.22 13.64
CA ARG A 235 8.39 -8.70 15.01
C ARG A 235 7.30 -9.70 15.40
N LYS A 236 6.03 -9.41 15.07
CA LYS A 236 4.90 -10.30 15.35
C LYS A 236 4.92 -11.57 14.49
N PHE A 237 5.39 -11.48 13.24
CA PHE A 237 5.41 -12.61 12.29
C PHE A 237 6.85 -12.96 11.86
N PRO A 238 7.57 -13.82 12.60
CA PRO A 238 8.95 -14.21 12.29
C PRO A 238 9.13 -14.85 10.90
N LYS A 239 8.07 -15.49 10.37
CA LYS A 239 8.07 -16.09 9.02
C LYS A 239 7.84 -15.07 7.89
N ALA A 240 7.41 -13.84 8.22
CA ALA A 240 7.31 -12.77 7.24
C ALA A 240 8.71 -12.24 6.91
N ASN A 241 8.98 -12.09 5.61
CA ASN A 241 10.20 -11.46 5.12
C ASN A 241 9.92 -10.15 4.38
N CYS A 242 8.69 -9.83 4.02
CA CYS A 242 8.38 -8.61 3.29
C CYS A 242 7.07 -8.00 3.79
N VAL A 243 7.03 -6.68 3.89
CA VAL A 243 5.84 -5.90 4.27
C VAL A 243 5.63 -4.78 3.26
N VAL A 244 4.41 -4.60 2.78
CA VAL A 244 3.99 -3.54 1.89
C VAL A 244 2.92 -2.71 2.59
N HIS A 245 3.13 -1.40 2.63
CA HIS A 245 2.13 -0.41 3.00
C HIS A 245 1.80 0.44 1.79
N SER A 246 0.51 0.57 1.49
CA SER A 246 0.01 1.11 0.23
C SER A 246 -1.09 2.14 0.47
N HIS A 247 -1.07 3.21 -0.32
CA HIS A 247 -2.08 4.26 -0.34
C HIS A 247 -3.02 4.13 -1.56
N SER A 248 -3.25 2.90 -2.01
CA SER A 248 -4.09 2.61 -3.18
C SER A 248 -5.47 3.29 -3.07
N GLU A 249 -5.73 4.22 -3.99
CA GLU A 249 -6.99 4.97 -4.07
C GLU A 249 -8.20 4.07 -4.36
N ASP A 250 -7.98 2.90 -4.97
CA ASP A 250 -9.02 1.88 -5.18
C ASP A 250 -9.41 1.11 -3.90
N VAL A 251 -8.58 1.15 -2.85
CA VAL A 251 -8.81 0.43 -1.58
C VAL A 251 -9.38 1.38 -0.52
N ILE A 252 -8.93 2.63 -0.50
CA ILE A 252 -9.35 3.66 0.47
C ILE A 252 -10.88 3.79 0.60
N PRO A 253 -11.70 3.75 -0.47
CA PRO A 253 -13.17 3.85 -0.36
C PRO A 253 -13.79 2.81 0.56
N PHE A 254 -13.25 1.58 0.59
CA PHE A 254 -13.72 0.51 1.48
C PHE A 254 -13.40 0.77 2.95
N THR A 255 -12.48 1.69 3.24
CA THR A 255 -12.22 2.15 4.60
C THR A 255 -13.23 3.20 5.08
N LEU A 256 -14.00 3.80 4.16
CA LEU A 256 -14.90 4.91 4.42
C LEU A 256 -16.38 4.48 4.41
N GLY A 257 -16.76 3.59 3.49
CA GLY A 257 -18.14 3.34 3.07
C GLY A 257 -19.10 2.81 4.15
N HIS A 258 -18.60 2.02 5.12
CA HIS A 258 -19.44 1.37 6.13
C HIS A 258 -19.11 1.81 7.57
N GLY A 259 -18.32 2.89 7.73
CA GLY A 259 -17.80 3.29 9.03
C GLY A 259 -16.92 2.20 9.67
N THR A 260 -16.86 2.17 11.00
CA THR A 260 -16.16 1.13 11.78
C THR A 260 -17.07 -0.04 12.19
N GLU A 261 -18.31 -0.07 11.70
CA GLU A 261 -19.35 -1.01 12.14
C GLU A 261 -19.29 -2.33 11.38
N GLU A 262 -18.87 -2.31 10.11
CA GLU A 262 -18.59 -3.52 9.36
C GLU A 262 -17.12 -3.93 9.56
N ALA A 263 -16.91 -5.04 10.26
CA ALA A 263 -15.58 -5.52 10.60
C ALA A 263 -14.75 -5.95 9.36
N PHE A 264 -15.39 -6.24 8.22
CA PHE A 264 -14.76 -6.81 7.03
C PHE A 264 -15.37 -6.33 5.70
N PRO A 265 -15.20 -5.06 5.33
CA PRO A 265 -15.80 -4.49 4.11
C PRO A 265 -15.19 -5.04 2.81
N VAL A 266 -14.04 -5.72 2.88
CA VAL A 266 -13.38 -6.33 1.72
C VAL A 266 -13.24 -7.82 1.91
N ARG A 267 -14.08 -8.57 1.18
CA ARG A 267 -14.06 -10.03 1.10
C ARG A 267 -13.64 -10.50 -0.29
N PRO A 268 -13.04 -11.70 -0.43
CA PRO A 268 -12.57 -12.19 -1.72
C PRO A 268 -13.74 -12.53 -2.66
N VAL A 269 -13.75 -11.95 -3.86
CA VAL A 269 -14.81 -12.17 -4.87
C VAL A 269 -14.34 -12.98 -6.07
N PHE A 270 -13.05 -13.31 -6.16
CA PHE A 270 -12.49 -14.04 -7.30
C PHE A 270 -11.25 -14.85 -6.92
N HIS A 271 -10.94 -15.86 -7.73
CA HIS A 271 -9.92 -16.87 -7.44
C HIS A 271 -8.51 -16.35 -7.11
N MET A 272 -8.13 -15.14 -7.52
CA MET A 272 -6.79 -14.60 -7.20
C MET A 272 -6.71 -14.00 -5.79
N ALA A 273 -7.84 -13.82 -5.10
CA ALA A 273 -7.94 -13.21 -3.78
C ALA A 273 -8.08 -14.23 -2.64
N GLY A 274 -7.88 -15.53 -2.87
CA GLY A 274 -7.99 -16.56 -1.84
C GLY A 274 -7.07 -16.32 -0.62
N PHE A 275 -5.91 -15.68 -0.83
CA PHE A 275 -5.00 -15.29 0.24
C PHE A 275 -5.59 -14.34 1.29
N MET A 276 -6.69 -13.63 1.00
CA MET A 276 -7.29 -12.68 1.94
C MET A 276 -7.93 -13.38 3.14
N GLY A 277 -8.15 -14.69 3.06
CA GLY A 277 -8.64 -15.51 4.15
C GLY A 277 -10.16 -15.45 4.33
N VAL A 278 -10.66 -16.32 5.22
CA VAL A 278 -12.07 -16.34 5.60
C VAL A 278 -12.36 -15.13 6.47
N GLY A 279 -13.36 -14.34 6.08
CA GLY A 279 -13.67 -13.06 6.70
C GLY A 279 -13.14 -11.90 5.87
N GLY A 280 -12.00 -12.04 5.18
CA GLY A 280 -11.41 -10.97 4.38
C GLY A 280 -10.64 -9.96 5.23
N ALA A 281 -10.48 -8.74 4.72
CA ALA A 281 -9.61 -7.75 5.34
C ALA A 281 -10.35 -6.88 6.37
N LYS A 282 -9.74 -6.74 7.55
CA LYS A 282 -10.25 -5.89 8.64
C LYS A 282 -9.93 -4.43 8.42
N VAL A 283 -10.72 -3.54 9.01
CA VAL A 283 -10.40 -2.11 9.11
C VAL A 283 -9.86 -1.79 10.50
N PHE A 284 -8.66 -1.20 10.54
CA PHE A 284 -8.03 -0.66 11.74
C PHE A 284 -8.34 0.82 11.89
N THR A 285 -8.70 1.23 13.10
CA THR A 285 -8.98 2.62 13.48
C THR A 285 -8.17 3.02 14.70
N MET A 286 -7.80 4.30 14.76
CA MET A 286 -6.96 4.84 15.84
C MET A 286 -7.74 5.72 16.82
N ASP A 287 -9.05 5.91 16.62
CA ASP A 287 -9.86 6.83 17.43
C ASP A 287 -9.76 6.54 18.94
N LYS A 288 -9.76 5.26 19.30
CA LYS A 288 -9.59 4.85 20.70
C LYS A 288 -8.17 5.10 21.21
N LEU A 289 -7.16 4.74 20.41
CA LEU A 289 -5.74 4.90 20.78
C LEU A 289 -5.38 6.37 20.99
N TYR A 290 -5.90 7.25 20.13
CA TYR A 290 -5.74 8.69 20.28
C TYR A 290 -6.39 9.23 21.55
N ARG A 291 -7.62 8.80 21.88
CA ARG A 291 -8.27 9.20 23.15
C ARG A 291 -7.50 8.72 24.37
N ASP A 292 -7.03 7.47 24.34
CA ASP A 292 -6.27 6.88 25.44
C ASP A 292 -4.92 7.63 25.61
N ALA A 293 -4.21 7.90 24.50
CA ALA A 293 -2.94 8.64 24.52
C ALA A 293 -3.12 10.10 25.00
N ALA A 294 -4.16 10.81 24.55
CA ALA A 294 -4.43 12.18 25.00
C ALA A 294 -4.78 12.24 26.50
N ARG A 295 -5.48 11.22 27.02
CA ARG A 295 -5.78 11.08 28.45
C ARG A 295 -4.50 10.88 29.26
N ASP A 296 -3.59 10.03 28.79
CA ASP A 296 -2.35 9.70 29.50
C ASP A 296 -1.33 10.85 29.45
N ALA A 297 -1.24 11.57 28.32
CA ALA A 297 -0.30 12.68 28.12
C ALA A 297 -0.79 14.03 28.69
N GLY A 298 -2.08 14.14 29.07
CA GLY A 298 -2.69 15.39 29.54
C GLY A 298 -2.71 16.52 28.50
N THR A 299 -2.37 16.23 27.25
CA THR A 299 -2.31 17.18 26.13
C THR A 299 -2.86 16.52 24.84
N PRO A 300 -3.44 17.28 23.90
CA PRO A 300 -3.93 16.72 22.64
C PRO A 300 -2.81 16.07 21.83
N CYS A 301 -3.02 14.82 21.39
CA CYS A 301 -2.14 14.15 20.43
C CYS A 301 -2.50 14.52 18.99
N ALA A 302 -1.52 14.48 18.08
CA ALA A 302 -1.78 14.70 16.66
C ALA A 302 -2.62 13.56 16.07
N HIS A 303 -3.72 13.89 15.39
CA HIS A 303 -4.60 12.94 14.71
C HIS A 303 -4.35 12.93 13.19
N ASP A 304 -3.10 12.74 12.79
CA ASP A 304 -2.68 12.78 11.38
C ASP A 304 -2.81 11.43 10.66
N LEU A 305 -3.36 10.41 11.32
CA LEU A 305 -3.60 9.07 10.80
C LEU A 305 -2.34 8.27 10.45
N LEU A 306 -1.15 8.71 10.87
CA LEU A 306 0.10 8.02 10.61
C LEU A 306 0.52 7.09 11.76
N ILE A 307 1.20 6.00 11.44
CA ILE A 307 1.72 5.04 12.43
C ILE A 307 3.17 5.38 12.79
N LYS A 308 3.35 6.39 13.66
CA LYS A 308 4.66 7.03 13.92
C LYS A 308 5.46 6.45 15.08
N ASP A 309 4.94 5.43 15.76
CA ASP A 309 5.60 4.82 16.91
C ASP A 309 5.26 3.33 17.04
N ALA A 310 5.98 2.65 17.94
CA ALA A 310 5.83 1.22 18.17
C ALA A 310 4.48 0.85 18.81
N HIS A 311 3.83 1.74 19.58
CA HIS A 311 2.54 1.46 20.19
C HIS A 311 1.43 1.39 19.12
N LEU A 312 1.38 2.38 18.23
CA LEU A 312 0.47 2.39 17.09
C LEU A 312 0.79 1.23 16.12
N GLY A 313 2.07 0.95 15.87
CA GLY A 313 2.49 -0.16 15.02
C GLY A 313 2.06 -1.52 15.58
N ALA A 314 2.23 -1.74 16.88
CA ALA A 314 1.80 -2.96 17.55
C ALA A 314 0.27 -3.12 17.53
N ALA A 315 -0.47 -2.01 17.70
CA ALA A 315 -1.93 -2.00 17.62
C ALA A 315 -2.42 -2.36 16.21
N LEU A 316 -1.82 -1.80 15.16
CA LEU A 316 -2.10 -2.21 13.78
C LEU A 316 -1.75 -3.68 13.56
N ALA A 317 -0.54 -4.10 13.95
CA ALA A 317 -0.07 -5.48 13.81
C ALA A 317 -1.02 -6.48 14.49
N SER A 318 -1.68 -6.10 15.60
CA SER A 318 -2.63 -6.95 16.33
C SER A 318 -3.83 -7.43 15.48
N HIS A 319 -4.21 -6.67 14.45
CA HIS A 319 -5.36 -6.97 13.57
C HIS A 319 -5.07 -8.07 12.54
N PHE A 320 -3.79 -8.34 12.27
CA PHE A 320 -3.36 -9.37 11.32
C PHE A 320 -3.37 -10.77 11.95
N THR A 321 -3.63 -11.77 11.10
CA THR A 321 -3.30 -13.18 11.37
C THR A 321 -2.48 -13.77 10.21
N SER A 322 -1.96 -14.99 10.36
CA SER A 322 -1.24 -15.64 9.25
C SER A 322 -2.18 -16.00 8.09
N GLU A 323 -3.47 -16.19 8.39
CA GLU A 323 -4.55 -16.56 7.48
C GLU A 323 -5.21 -15.35 6.82
N ASN A 324 -5.18 -14.18 7.48
CA ASN A 324 -5.70 -12.90 6.96
C ASN A 324 -4.55 -11.87 6.98
N PRO A 325 -3.72 -11.83 5.92
CA PRO A 325 -2.49 -11.06 5.89
C PRO A 325 -2.71 -9.61 5.40
N VAL A 326 -3.95 -9.13 5.35
CA VAL A 326 -4.31 -7.79 4.85
C VAL A 326 -5.14 -7.08 5.90
N VAL A 327 -4.75 -5.84 6.23
CA VAL A 327 -5.54 -4.93 7.08
C VAL A 327 -5.58 -3.57 6.43
N LEU A 328 -6.76 -2.98 6.40
CA LEU A 328 -7.03 -1.64 5.90
C LEU A 328 -6.86 -0.65 7.06
N GLN A 329 -6.31 0.52 6.79
CA GLN A 329 -6.20 1.62 7.75
C GLN A 329 -7.21 2.70 7.38
N HIS A 330 -8.11 3.01 8.31
CA HIS A 330 -9.19 3.97 8.09
C HIS A 330 -8.66 5.32 7.60
N LYS A 331 -9.22 5.82 6.48
CA LYS A 331 -8.85 7.11 5.83
C LYS A 331 -7.37 7.20 5.39
N HIS A 332 -6.69 6.08 5.21
CA HIS A 332 -5.27 6.06 4.91
C HIS A 332 -4.91 5.12 3.75
N GLY A 333 -5.16 3.82 3.90
CA GLY A 333 -4.67 2.85 2.92
C GLY A 333 -4.79 1.41 3.42
N PHE A 334 -3.83 0.56 3.08
CA PHE A 334 -3.76 -0.80 3.61
C PHE A 334 -2.33 -1.29 3.75
N THR A 335 -2.17 -2.33 4.57
CA THR A 335 -0.89 -3.00 4.78
C THR A 335 -1.06 -4.50 4.55
N THR A 336 -0.06 -5.14 3.94
CA THR A 336 0.04 -6.59 3.81
C THR A 336 1.47 -7.09 3.98
N PHE A 337 1.65 -8.39 4.21
CA PHE A 337 2.97 -9.02 4.34
C PHE A 337 3.04 -10.34 3.60
N GLY A 338 4.25 -10.84 3.35
CA GLY A 338 4.51 -12.12 2.71
C GLY A 338 5.79 -12.78 3.24
N ALA A 339 5.93 -14.09 2.98
CA ALA A 339 7.15 -14.83 3.25
C ALA A 339 8.28 -14.47 2.27
N SER A 340 7.97 -13.72 1.20
CA SER A 340 8.92 -13.16 0.25
C SER A 340 8.40 -11.84 -0.35
N ILE A 341 9.25 -11.15 -1.11
CA ILE A 341 8.86 -9.94 -1.86
C ILE A 341 7.76 -10.27 -2.87
N GLU A 342 7.92 -11.37 -3.61
CA GLU A 342 6.98 -11.80 -4.63
C GLU A 342 5.59 -12.05 -4.05
N GLU A 343 5.52 -12.70 -2.89
CA GLU A 343 4.25 -12.95 -2.20
C GLU A 343 3.62 -11.64 -1.67
N ALA A 344 4.40 -10.75 -1.04
CA ALA A 344 3.86 -9.49 -0.52
C ALA A 344 3.35 -8.57 -1.64
N VAL A 345 4.10 -8.47 -2.74
CA VAL A 345 3.71 -7.72 -3.95
C VAL A 345 2.46 -8.33 -4.57
N TYR A 346 2.39 -9.65 -4.73
CA TYR A 346 1.18 -10.33 -5.21
C TYR A 346 -0.05 -9.97 -4.36
N ARG A 347 0.08 -10.08 -3.03
CA ARG A 347 -1.01 -9.78 -2.09
C ARG A 347 -1.45 -8.32 -2.20
N ALA A 348 -0.52 -7.39 -2.37
CA ALA A 348 -0.84 -5.98 -2.55
C ALA A 348 -1.65 -5.74 -3.84
N LEU A 349 -1.14 -6.18 -5.00
CA LEU A 349 -1.81 -5.99 -6.29
C LEU A 349 -3.18 -6.64 -6.33
N TYR A 350 -3.30 -7.88 -5.84
CA TYR A 350 -4.57 -8.58 -5.89
C TYR A 350 -5.56 -8.15 -4.81
N THR A 351 -5.11 -7.48 -3.74
CA THR A 351 -6.00 -6.74 -2.83
C THR A 351 -6.68 -5.59 -3.58
N GLN A 352 -5.90 -4.75 -4.26
CA GLN A 352 -6.44 -3.65 -5.07
C GLN A 352 -7.40 -4.16 -6.14
N LYS A 353 -7.01 -5.19 -6.90
CA LYS A 353 -7.88 -5.77 -7.94
C LYS A 353 -9.17 -6.35 -7.36
N ASN A 354 -9.11 -6.98 -6.18
CA ASN A 354 -10.30 -7.46 -5.49
C ASN A 354 -11.26 -6.32 -5.16
N CYS A 355 -10.75 -5.21 -4.62
CA CYS A 355 -11.54 -4.02 -4.31
C CYS A 355 -12.23 -3.44 -5.56
N ILE A 356 -11.51 -3.30 -6.67
CA ILE A 356 -12.08 -2.82 -7.95
C ILE A 356 -13.22 -3.73 -8.42
N LEU A 357 -13.00 -5.06 -8.38
CA LEU A 357 -14.01 -6.03 -8.81
C LEU A 357 -15.21 -6.05 -7.88
N LEU A 358 -14.98 -5.99 -6.56
CA LEU A 358 -16.02 -5.94 -5.55
C LEU A 358 -16.87 -4.68 -5.70
N GLN A 359 -16.28 -3.50 -5.88
CA GLN A 359 -17.03 -2.26 -6.07
C GLN A 359 -17.94 -2.33 -7.31
N ARG A 360 -17.46 -2.92 -8.40
CA ARG A 360 -18.25 -3.14 -9.62
C ARG A 360 -19.36 -4.16 -9.38
N ALA A 361 -19.08 -5.24 -8.65
CA ALA A 361 -20.08 -6.24 -8.29
C ALA A 361 -21.20 -5.66 -7.43
N ILE A 362 -20.87 -4.86 -6.42
CA ILE A 362 -21.84 -4.11 -5.59
C ILE A 362 -22.71 -3.22 -6.47
N SER A 363 -22.10 -2.50 -7.42
CA SER A 363 -22.83 -1.62 -8.34
C SER A 363 -23.80 -2.41 -9.22
N ILE A 364 -23.38 -3.57 -9.75
CA ILE A 364 -24.23 -4.49 -10.52
C ILE A 364 -25.38 -5.02 -9.66
N ALA A 365 -25.13 -5.28 -8.38
CA ALA A 365 -26.11 -5.71 -7.40
C ALA A 365 -27.04 -4.58 -6.88
N GLY A 366 -27.10 -3.44 -7.58
CA GLY A 366 -27.97 -2.32 -7.23
C GLY A 366 -27.50 -1.52 -5.99
N GLY A 367 -26.22 -1.63 -5.64
CA GLY A 367 -25.64 -0.98 -4.46
C GLY A 367 -25.71 -1.82 -3.19
N ASN A 368 -26.26 -3.04 -3.24
CA ASN A 368 -26.31 -3.92 -2.08
C ASN A 368 -25.12 -4.89 -2.06
N ALA A 369 -24.23 -4.74 -1.08
CA ALA A 369 -23.09 -5.63 -0.91
C ALA A 369 -23.48 -7.06 -0.48
N ASP A 370 -24.61 -7.22 0.21
CA ASP A 370 -25.07 -8.53 0.67
C ASP A 370 -25.55 -9.43 -0.49
N GLU A 371 -25.89 -8.84 -1.63
CA GLU A 371 -26.31 -9.55 -2.84
C GLU A 371 -25.11 -9.96 -3.72
N VAL A 372 -23.88 -9.59 -3.35
CA VAL A 372 -22.68 -10.02 -4.05
C VAL A 372 -22.34 -11.46 -3.68
N SER A 373 -22.11 -12.30 -4.68
CA SER A 373 -21.61 -13.67 -4.48
C SER A 373 -20.10 -13.65 -4.20
N TYR A 374 -19.73 -13.78 -2.93
CA TYR A 374 -18.34 -13.92 -2.49
C TYR A 374 -17.84 -15.37 -2.63
N LEU A 375 -16.52 -15.57 -2.55
CA LEU A 375 -15.97 -16.91 -2.43
C LEU A 375 -16.42 -17.58 -1.12
N THR A 376 -16.82 -18.84 -1.22
CA THR A 376 -17.10 -19.71 -0.07
C THR A 376 -15.81 -20.02 0.70
N PRO A 377 -15.90 -20.43 1.98
CA PRO A 377 -14.71 -20.81 2.76
C PRO A 377 -13.83 -21.88 2.10
N GLN A 378 -14.44 -22.84 1.40
CA GLN A 378 -13.71 -23.89 0.69
C GLN A 378 -13.02 -23.34 -0.56
N GLU A 379 -13.70 -22.50 -1.35
CA GLU A 379 -13.08 -21.83 -2.51
C GLU A 379 -11.92 -20.94 -2.09
N ILE A 380 -12.05 -20.19 -0.99
CA ILE A 380 -10.97 -19.36 -0.43
C ILE A 380 -9.73 -20.21 -0.14
N LYS A 381 -9.91 -21.35 0.54
CA LYS A 381 -8.82 -22.27 0.90
C LYS A 381 -8.12 -22.83 -0.34
N ASP A 382 -8.88 -23.33 -1.31
CA ASP A 382 -8.32 -23.94 -2.51
C ASP A 382 -7.65 -22.90 -3.42
N CYS A 383 -8.26 -21.71 -3.51
CA CYS A 383 -7.67 -20.57 -4.21
C CYS A 383 -6.37 -20.11 -3.56
N ALA A 384 -6.28 -20.05 -2.23
CA ALA A 384 -5.06 -19.66 -1.53
C ALA A 384 -3.88 -20.60 -1.83
N ILE A 385 -4.13 -21.90 -1.99
CA ILE A 385 -3.12 -22.88 -2.41
C ILE A 385 -2.66 -22.58 -3.84
N MET A 386 -3.59 -22.31 -4.75
CA MET A 386 -3.29 -21.95 -6.14
C MET A 386 -2.54 -20.61 -6.25
N ASN A 387 -2.92 -19.59 -5.46
CA ASN A 387 -2.27 -18.28 -5.47
C ASN A 387 -0.76 -18.41 -5.18
N LYS A 388 -0.39 -19.25 -4.20
CA LYS A 388 1.02 -19.51 -3.86
C LYS A 388 1.79 -20.18 -5.00
N LYS A 389 1.15 -21.04 -5.78
CA LYS A 389 1.76 -21.75 -6.92
C LYS A 389 1.96 -20.87 -8.16
N THR A 390 1.40 -19.65 -8.18
CA THR A 390 1.36 -18.79 -9.37
C THR A 390 2.03 -17.43 -9.17
N LEU A 391 2.75 -17.27 -8.05
CA LEU A 391 3.51 -16.07 -7.74
C LEU A 391 4.56 -15.77 -8.83
N ASP A 392 5.24 -16.80 -9.35
CA ASP A 392 6.27 -16.66 -10.37
C ASP A 392 5.74 -16.03 -11.67
N LYS A 393 4.55 -16.48 -12.11
CA LYS A 393 3.97 -16.10 -13.39
C LYS A 393 3.62 -14.62 -13.40
N SER A 394 2.98 -14.17 -12.33
CA SER A 394 2.55 -12.80 -12.17
C SER A 394 3.74 -11.85 -11.97
N PHE A 395 4.69 -12.22 -11.11
CA PHE A 395 5.85 -11.38 -10.84
C PHE A 395 6.78 -11.22 -12.05
N ARG A 396 7.00 -12.27 -12.86
CA ARG A 396 7.82 -12.15 -14.09
C ARG A 396 7.24 -11.13 -15.08
N LEU A 397 5.91 -11.07 -15.21
CA LEU A 397 5.26 -10.07 -16.04
C LEU A 397 5.54 -8.66 -15.52
N TRP A 398 5.24 -8.41 -14.24
CA TRP A 398 5.40 -7.09 -13.64
C TRP A 398 6.86 -6.64 -13.61
N LEU A 399 7.79 -7.57 -13.36
CA LEU A 399 9.21 -7.31 -13.45
C LEU A 399 9.60 -6.86 -14.86
N ARG A 400 9.09 -7.55 -15.90
CA ARG A 400 9.38 -7.17 -17.28
C ARG A 400 8.81 -5.80 -17.63
N GLU A 401 7.60 -5.47 -17.16
CA GLU A 401 6.97 -4.17 -17.38
C GLU A 401 7.84 -3.02 -16.85
N VAL A 402 8.40 -3.16 -15.64
CA VAL A 402 9.27 -2.12 -15.07
C VAL A 402 10.68 -2.11 -15.65
N GLN A 403 11.20 -3.26 -16.10
CA GLN A 403 12.52 -3.35 -16.76
C GLN A 403 12.58 -2.59 -18.08
N VAL A 404 11.48 -2.54 -18.84
CA VAL A 404 11.42 -1.85 -20.13
C VAL A 404 10.95 -0.41 -20.04
N ASN A 405 10.50 0.02 -18.86
CA ASN A 405 10.00 1.37 -18.64
C ASN A 405 11.17 2.30 -18.26
N PRO A 406 11.44 3.35 -19.06
CA PRO A 406 12.62 4.23 -18.87
C PRO A 406 12.55 5.09 -17.61
N LEU A 407 11.43 5.12 -16.89
CA LEU A 407 11.35 5.77 -15.57
C LEU A 407 12.19 5.04 -14.52
N TYR A 408 12.33 3.71 -14.64
CA TYR A 408 12.82 2.88 -13.55
C TYR A 408 14.25 2.40 -13.78
N GLU A 409 15.16 2.80 -12.89
CA GLU A 409 16.57 2.44 -12.90
C GLU A 409 16.89 1.45 -11.78
N ASN A 410 17.78 0.49 -12.04
CA ASN A 410 18.32 -0.39 -11.01
C ASN A 410 19.84 -0.52 -11.20
N GLU A 411 20.58 0.29 -10.45
CA GLU A 411 22.04 0.39 -10.53
C GLU A 411 22.74 -0.80 -9.85
N GLU A 412 22.01 -1.58 -9.04
CA GLU A 412 22.52 -2.84 -8.49
C GLU A 412 22.51 -3.99 -9.52
N GLY A 413 21.82 -3.81 -10.65
CA GLY A 413 21.62 -4.81 -11.70
C GLY A 413 20.26 -5.52 -11.63
N GLU A 414 19.92 -6.32 -12.64
CA GLU A 414 18.63 -7.03 -12.63
C GLU A 414 18.60 -8.21 -11.66
N PRO A 415 17.45 -8.49 -11.01
CA PRO A 415 17.29 -9.68 -10.20
C PRO A 415 17.62 -10.95 -10.99
N GLU A 416 18.53 -11.78 -10.47
CA GLU A 416 18.95 -13.01 -11.15
C GLU A 416 18.10 -14.23 -10.77
N LYS A 417 17.56 -14.26 -9.54
CA LYS A 417 16.79 -15.38 -8.98
C LYS A 417 15.72 -14.92 -7.98
N GLY A 418 14.55 -15.54 -8.01
CA GLY A 418 13.52 -15.35 -6.98
C GLY A 418 13.58 -16.41 -5.88
N THR A 419 12.75 -16.24 -4.86
CA THR A 419 12.53 -17.26 -3.82
C THR A 419 11.41 -18.24 -4.18
N VAL A 420 10.61 -17.91 -5.20
CA VAL A 420 9.52 -18.76 -5.69
C VAL A 420 10.10 -19.92 -6.50
N GLU A 421 9.69 -21.15 -6.18
CA GLU A 421 10.14 -22.36 -6.87
C GLU A 421 9.82 -22.28 -8.38
N GLY A 422 10.80 -22.62 -9.22
CA GLY A 422 10.65 -22.58 -10.68
C GLY A 422 10.78 -21.19 -11.33
N MET A 423 10.96 -20.13 -10.54
CA MET A 423 11.13 -18.78 -11.06
C MET A 423 12.49 -18.58 -11.72
N LYS A 424 12.51 -18.53 -13.05
CA LYS A 424 13.63 -18.01 -13.83
C LYS A 424 13.32 -16.54 -14.15
N MET A 425 14.14 -15.63 -13.62
CA MET A 425 14.00 -14.19 -13.85
C MET A 425 14.41 -13.79 -15.27
#